data_AF-A0A1G0Y1I8-F1
#
_entry.id   AF-A0A1G0Y1I8-F1
#
_cell.length_a   1.000
_cell.length_b   1.000
_cell.length_c   1.000
_cell.angle_alpha   90.00
_cell.angle_beta   90.00
_cell.angle_gamma   90.00
#
_symmetry.space_group_name_H-M   'P 1'
#
loop_
_entity.id
_entity.type
_entity.pdbx_description
1 polymer ?
#
loop_
_entity_poly.entity_id
_entity_poly.type
_entity_poly.pdbx_seq_one_letter_code
_entity_poly.pdbx_strand_id
1 'polypeptide(L)'
;MNPLVMHFGSGWSFYSGIGLILFSVLLSFFDKNLLVKIIFRVGLLVGLIGIFTASIPLPFLPSIILVAIFFLLVLVHLENDTVKKAVILLKVVLAMLCVTAALVEGTHWIVPRIPAGNFDKLYVVGDSISAGIGFQGEKRWTDVIQQKYGIKTVNLAVGGAVFSTALSSADGIKDEKAFVLLEIGGNDILRRFPLRQFREDMEKLLKKVCLPGRTVVMFEVPLPPFSSAFCSVQRELCKKYGVYLVPRRVFSGFITGDARSADGLHLSNYGHERMADGVWNIVKEGFAGRK
;
A
#
# COMPACT_ATOMS: atom_id res chain seq x y z
N MET A 1 8.39 14.83 4.81
CA MET A 1 7.53 14.72 3.61
C MET A 1 6.16 15.33 3.91
N ASN A 2 5.58 16.08 2.97
CA ASN A 2 4.28 16.74 3.15
C ASN A 2 3.20 15.70 3.56
N PRO A 3 2.42 15.92 4.64
CA PRO A 3 1.33 15.03 5.05
C PRO A 3 0.35 14.67 3.92
N LEU A 4 0.19 15.54 2.92
CA LEU A 4 -0.62 15.25 1.74
C LEU A 4 -0.01 14.14 0.87
N VAL A 5 1.30 14.19 0.59
CA VAL A 5 1.97 13.14 -0.20
C VAL A 5 1.84 11.79 0.52
N MET A 6 1.87 11.80 1.85
CA MET A 6 1.63 10.63 2.67
C MET A 6 0.21 10.08 2.54
N HIS A 7 -0.78 10.98 2.56
CA HIS A 7 -2.18 10.62 2.41
C HIS A 7 -2.46 9.87 1.10
N PHE A 8 -1.84 10.31 0.00
CA PHE A 8 -1.95 9.63 -1.30
C PHE A 8 -1.12 8.35 -1.35
N GLY A 9 0.16 8.41 -0.96
CA GLY A 9 1.09 7.29 -1.06
C GLY A 9 0.67 6.05 -0.25
N SER A 10 0.08 6.28 0.92
CA SER A 10 -0.43 5.23 1.82
C SER A 10 -1.79 4.64 1.39
N GLY A 11 -2.50 5.30 0.48
CA GLY A 11 -3.85 4.93 0.07
C GLY A 11 -4.98 5.49 0.94
N TRP A 12 -4.69 6.28 1.98
CA TRP A 12 -5.73 6.93 2.80
C TRP A 12 -6.64 7.87 1.99
N SER A 13 -6.13 8.45 0.89
CA SER A 13 -6.93 9.31 0.00
C SER A 13 -8.17 8.62 -0.57
N PHE A 14 -8.13 7.30 -0.72
CA PHE A 14 -9.29 6.51 -1.15
C PHE A 14 -10.43 6.55 -0.12
N TYR A 15 -10.13 6.26 1.14
CA TYR A 15 -11.15 6.26 2.20
C TYR A 15 -11.65 7.66 2.52
N SER A 16 -10.78 8.66 2.52
CA SER A 16 -11.24 10.05 2.64
C SER A 16 -12.13 10.45 1.45
N GLY A 17 -11.79 9.99 0.24
CA GLY A 17 -12.56 10.27 -0.96
C GLY A 17 -13.95 9.62 -0.92
N ILE A 18 -14.02 8.34 -0.53
CA ILE A 18 -15.28 7.62 -0.29
C ILE A 18 -16.09 8.30 0.82
N GLY A 19 -15.47 8.61 1.95
CA GLY A 19 -16.13 9.27 3.07
C GLY A 19 -16.75 10.61 2.67
N LEU A 20 -16.05 11.40 1.86
CA LEU A 20 -16.54 12.67 1.35
C LEU A 20 -17.73 12.50 0.40
N ILE A 21 -17.69 11.51 -0.50
CA ILE A 21 -18.83 11.20 -1.39
C ILE A 21 -20.05 10.79 -0.57
N LEU A 22 -19.88 9.86 0.38
CA LEU A 22 -20.97 9.36 1.22
C LEU A 22 -21.58 10.47 2.07
N PHE A 23 -20.73 11.31 2.68
CA PHE A 23 -21.17 12.47 3.45
C PHE A 23 -21.94 13.46 2.58
N SER A 24 -21.44 13.75 1.38
CA SER A 24 -22.09 14.65 0.42
C SER A 24 -23.47 14.13 0.00
N VAL A 25 -23.55 12.83 -0.33
CA VAL A 25 -24.81 12.16 -0.67
C VAL A 25 -25.79 12.26 0.49
N LEU A 26 -25.36 11.95 1.72
CA LEU A 26 -26.19 12.02 2.92
C LEU A 26 -26.73 13.44 3.16
N LEU A 27 -25.84 14.44 3.15
CA LEU A 27 -26.21 15.84 3.37
C LEU A 27 -27.25 16.34 2.34
N SER A 28 -27.14 15.87 1.10
CA SER A 28 -28.03 16.26 0.00
C SER A 28 -29.50 15.82 0.17
N PHE A 29 -29.82 15.01 1.19
CA PHE A 29 -31.19 14.63 1.53
C PHE A 29 -31.86 15.58 2.53
N PHE A 30 -31.09 16.34 3.33
CA PHE A 30 -31.62 17.13 4.44
C PHE A 30 -31.92 18.58 4.07
N ASP A 31 -31.07 19.23 3.27
CA ASP A 31 -31.21 20.63 2.92
C ASP A 31 -31.01 20.83 1.41
N LYS A 32 -31.87 21.66 0.81
CA LYS A 32 -31.92 21.93 -0.64
C LYS A 32 -31.43 23.34 -0.99
N ASN A 33 -30.90 24.07 -0.03
CA ASN A 33 -30.34 25.39 -0.27
C ASN A 33 -29.16 25.34 -1.27
N LEU A 34 -28.82 26.50 -1.83
CA LEU A 34 -27.77 26.61 -2.85
C LEU A 34 -26.42 26.13 -2.31
N LEU A 35 -26.11 26.41 -1.03
CA LEU A 35 -24.86 26.02 -0.39
C LEU A 35 -24.71 24.50 -0.34
N VAL A 36 -25.74 23.75 0.05
CA VAL A 36 -25.70 22.28 0.11
C VAL A 36 -25.58 21.67 -1.28
N LYS A 37 -26.20 22.26 -2.30
CA LYS A 37 -25.98 21.83 -3.70
C LYS A 37 -24.54 22.03 -4.15
N ILE A 38 -23.90 23.13 -3.75
CA ILE A 38 -22.48 23.39 -4.02
C ILE A 38 -21.60 22.40 -3.25
N ILE A 39 -21.81 22.25 -1.95
CA ILE A 39 -21.07 21.29 -1.10
C ILE A 39 -21.18 19.88 -1.67
N PHE A 40 -22.38 19.46 -2.09
CA PHE A 40 -22.59 18.17 -2.72
C PHE A 40 -21.71 17.98 -3.97
N ARG A 41 -21.76 18.93 -4.93
CA ARG A 41 -20.99 18.83 -6.18
C ARG A 41 -19.48 18.88 -5.94
N VAL A 42 -19.02 19.78 -5.08
CA VAL A 42 -17.61 19.89 -4.70
C VAL A 42 -17.14 18.63 -3.99
N GLY A 43 -17.92 18.13 -3.03
CA GLY A 43 -17.59 16.92 -2.29
C GLY A 43 -17.54 15.67 -3.18
N LEU A 44 -18.46 15.55 -4.15
CA LEU A 44 -18.37 14.51 -5.18
C LEU A 44 -17.08 14.62 -6.00
N LEU A 45 -16.71 15.83 -6.45
CA LEU A 45 -15.52 16.04 -7.30
C LEU A 45 -14.23 15.75 -6.54
N VAL A 46 -14.08 16.33 -5.35
CA VAL A 46 -12.91 16.13 -4.49
C VAL A 46 -12.82 14.66 -4.05
N GLY A 47 -13.96 14.02 -3.78
CA GLY A 47 -14.01 12.61 -3.42
C GLY A 47 -13.56 11.70 -4.57
N LEU A 48 -14.00 11.99 -5.78
CA LEU A 48 -13.58 11.27 -7.00
C LEU A 48 -12.07 11.41 -7.22
N ILE A 49 -11.54 12.63 -7.08
CA ILE A 49 -10.10 12.89 -7.16
C ILE A 49 -9.36 12.05 -6.12
N GLY A 50 -9.82 12.03 -4.86
CA GLY A 50 -9.23 11.23 -3.79
C GLY A 50 -9.16 9.74 -4.09
N ILE A 51 -10.22 9.19 -4.70
CA ILE A 51 -10.30 7.77 -5.12
C ILE A 51 -9.26 7.44 -6.19
N PHE A 52 -9.19 8.22 -7.28
CA PHE A 52 -8.30 7.90 -8.40
C PHE A 52 -6.83 8.22 -8.12
N THR A 53 -6.56 9.25 -7.31
CA THR A 53 -5.20 9.60 -6.89
C THR A 53 -4.62 8.61 -5.89
N ALA A 54 -5.45 7.77 -5.25
CA ALA A 54 -4.99 6.74 -4.31
C ALA A 54 -4.24 5.57 -4.97
N SER A 55 -4.26 5.46 -6.30
CA SER A 55 -3.63 4.36 -7.03
C SER A 55 -4.11 2.97 -6.57
N ILE A 56 -5.40 2.85 -6.27
CA ILE A 56 -6.04 1.56 -5.92
C ILE A 56 -6.56 0.90 -7.18
N PRO A 57 -6.29 -0.40 -7.41
CA PRO A 57 -6.77 -1.12 -8.58
C PRO A 57 -8.26 -1.42 -8.40
N LEU A 58 -9.08 -0.52 -8.94
CA LEU A 58 -10.54 -0.71 -8.96
C LEU A 58 -10.97 -1.54 -10.17
N PRO A 59 -12.00 -2.39 -10.03
CA PRO A 59 -12.56 -3.12 -11.17
C PRO A 59 -13.07 -2.15 -12.25
N PHE A 60 -12.79 -2.46 -13.52
CA PHE A 60 -13.04 -1.57 -14.67
C PHE A 60 -14.51 -1.14 -14.77
N LEU A 61 -15.44 -2.11 -14.78
CA LEU A 61 -16.86 -1.83 -14.99
C LEU A 61 -17.49 -0.99 -13.85
N PRO A 62 -17.35 -1.35 -12.56
CA PRO A 62 -17.77 -0.48 -11.45
C PRO A 62 -17.17 0.94 -11.51
N SER A 63 -15.92 1.07 -11.95
CA SER A 63 -15.26 2.38 -12.06
C SER A 63 -15.91 3.25 -13.14
N ILE A 64 -16.25 2.67 -14.30
CA ILE A 64 -16.99 3.38 -15.35
C ILE A 64 -18.36 3.82 -14.86
N ILE A 65 -19.09 2.93 -14.19
CA ILE A 65 -20.42 3.24 -13.65
C ILE A 65 -20.33 4.38 -12.64
N LEU A 66 -19.34 4.33 -11.74
CA LEU A 66 -19.11 5.38 -10.73
C LEU A 66 -18.86 6.74 -11.39
N VAL A 67 -18.01 6.81 -12.41
CA VAL A 67 -17.72 8.04 -13.15
C VAL A 67 -18.94 8.54 -13.93
N ALA A 68 -19.69 7.65 -14.58
CA ALA A 68 -20.91 8.01 -15.30
C ALA A 68 -21.98 8.60 -14.34
N ILE A 69 -22.21 7.96 -13.19
CA ILE A 69 -23.12 8.46 -12.17
C ILE A 69 -22.66 9.82 -11.64
N PHE A 70 -21.35 10.00 -11.42
CA PHE A 70 -20.79 11.29 -11.03
C PHE A 70 -21.15 12.41 -12.04
N PHE A 71 -20.90 12.20 -13.33
CA PHE A 71 -21.22 13.21 -14.36
C PHE A 71 -22.72 13.50 -14.41
N LEU A 72 -23.57 12.47 -14.33
CA LEU A 72 -25.01 12.67 -14.26
C LEU A 72 -25.41 13.51 -13.05
N LEU A 73 -24.89 13.23 -11.86
CA LEU A 73 -25.24 13.97 -10.64
C LEU A 73 -24.71 15.41 -10.61
N VAL A 74 -23.64 15.72 -11.33
CA VAL A 74 -23.09 17.09 -11.43
C VAL A 74 -23.83 17.93 -12.47
N LEU A 75 -24.11 17.35 -13.65
CA LEU A 75 -24.66 18.07 -14.80
C LEU A 75 -26.17 18.26 -14.73
N VAL A 76 -26.88 17.34 -14.09
CA VAL A 76 -28.33 17.32 -14.12
C VAL A 76 -28.90 18.37 -13.15
N HIS A 77 -29.48 19.44 -13.71
CA HIS A 77 -30.23 20.48 -12.99
C HIS A 77 -31.72 20.13 -13.05
N LEU A 78 -32.41 19.99 -11.90
CA LEU A 78 -33.74 19.36 -11.87
C LEU A 78 -34.87 20.19 -11.31
N GLU A 79 -35.96 20.24 -12.09
CA GLU A 79 -37.26 20.82 -11.73
C GLU A 79 -38.43 19.80 -11.75
N ASN A 80 -38.30 18.64 -12.45
CA ASN A 80 -39.39 17.64 -12.62
C ASN A 80 -39.29 16.41 -11.67
N ASP A 81 -40.43 15.90 -11.18
CA ASP A 81 -40.57 14.79 -10.23
C ASP A 81 -40.05 13.42 -10.72
N THR A 82 -40.23 13.06 -12.00
CA THR A 82 -39.69 11.79 -12.54
C THR A 82 -38.18 11.77 -12.40
N VAL A 83 -37.54 12.90 -12.66
CA VAL A 83 -36.09 13.01 -12.61
C VAL A 83 -35.56 13.09 -11.19
N LYS A 84 -36.37 13.61 -10.23
CA LYS A 84 -36.05 13.54 -8.80
C LYS A 84 -35.92 12.09 -8.33
N LYS A 85 -36.85 11.21 -8.70
CA LYS A 85 -36.77 9.78 -8.37
C LYS A 85 -35.52 9.13 -8.95
N ALA A 86 -35.20 9.42 -10.21
CA ALA A 86 -33.99 8.93 -10.86
C ALA A 86 -32.71 9.40 -10.15
N VAL A 87 -32.62 10.67 -9.73
CA VAL A 87 -31.45 11.19 -8.99
C VAL A 87 -31.31 10.56 -7.61
N ILE A 88 -32.40 10.30 -6.91
CA ILE A 88 -32.35 9.57 -5.63
C ILE A 88 -31.77 8.17 -5.87
N LEU A 89 -32.25 7.46 -6.89
CA LEU A 89 -31.72 6.13 -7.25
C LEU A 89 -30.22 6.20 -7.58
N LEU A 90 -29.78 7.15 -8.41
CA LEU A 90 -28.37 7.34 -8.75
C LEU A 90 -27.49 7.59 -7.53
N LYS A 91 -27.95 8.40 -6.56
CA LYS A 91 -27.25 8.64 -5.29
C LYS A 91 -27.11 7.36 -4.46
N VAL A 92 -28.18 6.56 -4.37
CA VAL A 92 -28.17 5.29 -3.65
C VAL A 92 -27.21 4.30 -4.32
N VAL A 93 -27.25 4.18 -5.65
CA VAL A 93 -26.33 3.34 -6.42
C VAL A 93 -24.88 3.79 -6.22
N LEU A 94 -24.60 5.10 -6.28
CA LEU A 94 -23.27 5.64 -6.00
C LEU A 94 -22.80 5.26 -4.59
N ALA A 95 -23.65 5.44 -3.58
CA ALA A 95 -23.31 5.08 -2.20
C ALA A 95 -23.00 3.58 -2.07
N MET A 96 -23.80 2.70 -2.69
CA MET A 96 -23.57 1.25 -2.68
C MET A 96 -22.26 0.88 -3.38
N LEU A 97 -21.94 1.51 -4.51
CA LEU A 97 -20.66 1.30 -5.21
C LEU A 97 -19.48 1.72 -4.33
N CYS A 98 -19.57 2.89 -3.68
CA CYS A 98 -18.54 3.37 -2.77
C CYS A 98 -18.34 2.44 -1.56
N VAL A 99 -19.43 1.98 -0.93
CA VAL A 99 -19.35 1.03 0.19
C VAL A 99 -18.74 -0.29 -0.26
N THR A 100 -19.16 -0.83 -1.41
CA THR A 100 -18.60 -2.07 -1.95
C THR A 100 -17.10 -1.93 -2.24
N ALA A 101 -16.69 -0.82 -2.86
CA ALA A 101 -15.28 -0.53 -3.12
C ALA A 101 -14.46 -0.42 -1.83
N ALA A 102 -15.01 0.23 -0.79
CA ALA A 102 -14.37 0.31 0.54
C ALA A 102 -14.21 -1.07 1.18
N LEU A 103 -15.22 -1.94 1.10
CA LEU A 103 -15.16 -3.29 1.66
C LEU A 103 -14.14 -4.17 0.94
N VAL A 104 -14.11 -4.12 -0.40
CA VAL A 104 -13.15 -4.87 -1.22
C VAL A 104 -11.72 -4.41 -0.93
N GLU A 105 -11.49 -3.10 -0.90
CA GLU A 105 -10.16 -2.57 -0.57
C GLU A 105 -9.78 -2.85 0.88
N GLY A 106 -10.74 -2.86 1.80
CA GLY A 106 -10.53 -3.15 3.22
C GLY A 106 -9.85 -4.50 3.48
N THR A 107 -10.06 -5.48 2.59
CA THR A 107 -9.36 -6.77 2.69
C THR A 107 -7.83 -6.64 2.52
N HIS A 108 -7.36 -5.66 1.74
CA HIS A 108 -5.94 -5.36 1.53
C HIS A 108 -5.36 -4.43 2.61
N TRP A 109 -6.19 -3.98 3.55
CA TRP A 109 -5.77 -3.15 4.68
C TRP A 109 -5.47 -3.98 5.92
N ILE A 110 -5.86 -5.25 5.92
CA ILE A 110 -5.61 -6.19 7.01
C ILE A 110 -4.17 -6.68 6.92
N VAL A 111 -3.43 -6.61 8.02
CA VAL A 111 -2.09 -7.21 8.09
C VAL A 111 -2.24 -8.72 8.00
N PRO A 112 -1.55 -9.40 7.07
CA PRO A 112 -1.67 -10.83 6.93
C PRO A 112 -1.21 -11.54 8.21
N ARG A 113 -1.95 -12.58 8.62
CA ARG A 113 -1.51 -13.46 9.70
C ARG A 113 -0.43 -14.40 9.16
N ILE A 114 0.79 -14.19 9.60
CA ILE A 114 1.91 -15.08 9.28
C ILE A 114 1.79 -16.34 10.15
N PRO A 115 1.82 -17.54 9.56
CA PRO A 115 1.72 -18.78 10.31
C PRO A 115 2.92 -18.97 11.24
N ALA A 116 2.68 -19.66 12.36
CA ALA A 116 3.77 -20.00 13.26
C ALA A 116 4.81 -20.87 12.56
N GLY A 117 6.07 -20.55 12.76
CA GLY A 117 7.19 -21.22 12.11
C GLY A 117 8.33 -21.52 13.08
N ASN A 118 9.31 -22.26 12.59
CA ASN A 118 10.58 -22.49 13.29
C ASN A 118 11.72 -22.06 12.37
N PHE A 119 11.81 -20.75 12.12
CA PHE A 119 12.87 -20.13 11.34
C PHE A 119 13.97 -19.60 12.25
N ASP A 120 15.22 -19.69 11.78
CA ASP A 120 16.37 -19.20 12.54
C ASP A 120 16.85 -17.82 12.13
N LYS A 121 16.63 -17.48 10.86
CA LYS A 121 17.16 -16.27 10.26
C LYS A 121 16.07 -15.53 9.52
N LEU A 122 16.09 -14.21 9.68
CA LEU A 122 15.34 -13.28 8.85
C LEU A 122 16.26 -12.78 7.73
N TYR A 123 15.98 -13.19 6.50
CA TYR A 123 16.62 -12.65 5.30
C TYR A 123 15.86 -11.42 4.84
N VAL A 124 16.58 -10.32 4.61
CA VAL A 124 15.97 -9.06 4.12
C VAL A 124 16.55 -8.74 2.76
N VAL A 125 15.72 -8.78 1.72
CA VAL A 125 16.06 -8.28 0.39
C VAL A 125 15.32 -6.96 0.21
N GLY A 126 16.07 -5.86 0.18
CA GLY A 126 15.43 -4.55 0.08
C GLY A 126 16.29 -3.47 -0.56
N ASP A 127 15.84 -2.23 -0.42
CA ASP A 127 16.48 -1.07 -1.04
C ASP A 127 17.25 -0.18 -0.04
N SER A 128 17.33 1.12 -0.30
CA SER A 128 17.92 2.12 0.59
C SER A 128 17.39 2.10 2.02
N ILE A 129 16.10 1.84 2.25
CA ILE A 129 15.50 1.86 3.60
C ILE A 129 16.11 0.75 4.45
N SER A 130 16.25 -0.45 3.86
CA SER A 130 16.84 -1.61 4.52
C SER A 130 18.37 -1.63 4.49
N ALA A 131 18.99 -1.01 3.48
CA ALA A 131 20.45 -0.87 3.41
C ALA A 131 21.01 0.09 4.48
N GLY A 132 20.18 1.00 5.01
CA GLY A 132 20.60 2.01 5.98
C GLY A 132 21.50 3.06 5.36
N ILE A 133 21.20 3.50 4.13
CA ILE A 133 21.89 4.63 3.52
C ILE A 133 21.54 5.89 4.32
N GLY A 134 22.54 6.69 4.66
CA GLY A 134 22.30 7.98 5.29
C GLY A 134 23.44 8.47 6.18
N PHE A 135 23.96 7.66 7.11
CA PHE A 135 24.86 8.19 8.14
C PHE A 135 25.84 7.14 8.71
N GLN A 136 27.06 7.56 9.06
CA GLN A 136 28.02 6.73 9.80
C GLN A 136 27.62 6.64 11.28
N GLY A 137 27.51 5.43 11.82
CA GLY A 137 27.36 5.18 13.26
C GLY A 137 25.97 4.74 13.75
N GLU A 138 24.95 4.74 12.89
CA GLU A 138 23.59 4.33 13.26
C GLU A 138 23.31 2.84 12.99
N LYS A 139 22.45 2.22 13.80
CA LYS A 139 22.06 0.81 13.67
C LYS A 139 20.94 0.67 12.64
N ARG A 140 21.12 -0.21 11.66
CA ARG A 140 20.03 -0.53 10.72
C ARG A 140 18.90 -1.19 11.48
N TRP A 141 17.65 -1.04 11.02
CA TRP A 141 16.50 -1.68 11.67
C TRP A 141 16.66 -3.21 11.77
N THR A 142 17.38 -3.82 10.83
CA THR A 142 17.76 -5.24 10.87
C THR A 142 18.72 -5.56 12.02
N ASP A 143 19.74 -4.73 12.23
CA ASP A 143 20.65 -4.85 13.38
C ASP A 143 19.92 -4.64 14.70
N VAL A 144 18.95 -3.72 14.74
CA VAL A 144 18.08 -3.49 15.91
C VAL A 144 17.24 -4.74 16.22
N ILE A 145 16.64 -5.39 15.22
CA ILE A 145 15.92 -6.66 15.43
C ILE A 145 16.85 -7.70 16.03
N GLN A 146 18.06 -7.85 15.49
CA GLN A 146 19.00 -8.84 15.99
C GLN A 146 19.39 -8.58 17.44
N GLN A 147 19.66 -7.32 17.80
CA GLN A 147 20.05 -6.96 19.16
C GLN A 147 18.90 -7.04 20.16
N LYS A 148 17.70 -6.61 19.77
CA LYS A 148 16.54 -6.48 20.67
C LYS A 148 15.77 -7.79 20.83
N TYR A 149 15.69 -8.60 19.78
CA TYR A 149 14.85 -9.79 19.73
C TYR A 149 15.64 -11.10 19.58
N GLY A 150 16.97 -11.04 19.47
CA GLY A 150 17.83 -12.24 19.39
C GLY A 150 17.67 -13.05 18.10
N ILE A 151 17.01 -12.50 17.08
CA ILE A 151 16.84 -13.16 15.78
C ILE A 151 17.99 -12.77 14.86
N LYS A 152 18.69 -13.77 14.32
CA LYS A 152 19.76 -13.52 13.36
C LYS A 152 19.18 -12.91 12.09
N THR A 153 19.70 -11.76 11.70
CA THR A 153 19.27 -11.09 10.46
C THR A 153 20.37 -11.20 9.41
N VAL A 154 20.00 -11.54 8.18
CA VAL A 154 20.88 -11.50 7.01
C VAL A 154 20.36 -10.41 6.09
N ASN A 155 20.99 -9.23 6.18
CA ASN A 155 20.62 -8.08 5.38
C ASN A 155 21.30 -8.14 4.00
N LEU A 156 20.50 -8.30 2.95
CA LEU A 156 20.91 -8.37 1.55
C LEU A 156 20.46 -7.12 0.77
N ALA A 157 20.02 -6.08 1.48
CA ALA A 157 19.52 -4.86 0.88
C ALA A 157 20.64 -4.02 0.25
N VAL A 158 20.32 -3.39 -0.87
CA VAL A 158 21.25 -2.55 -1.63
C VAL A 158 20.60 -1.20 -1.91
N GLY A 159 21.35 -0.12 -1.68
CA GLY A 159 20.91 1.23 -1.97
C GLY A 159 20.40 1.44 -3.38
N GLY A 160 19.20 2.01 -3.52
CA GLY A 160 18.60 2.26 -4.83
C GLY A 160 18.35 1.00 -5.64
N ALA A 161 18.23 -0.17 -5.00
CA ALA A 161 17.93 -1.43 -5.66
C ALA A 161 16.59 -1.35 -6.39
N VAL A 162 16.58 -1.96 -7.57
CA VAL A 162 15.40 -2.31 -8.35
C VAL A 162 15.21 -3.84 -8.32
N PHE A 163 14.10 -4.37 -8.84
CA PHE A 163 13.86 -5.81 -8.83
C PHE A 163 15.00 -6.65 -9.43
N SER A 164 15.64 -6.18 -10.49
CA SER A 164 16.76 -6.89 -11.13
C SER A 164 18.00 -6.97 -10.23
N THR A 165 18.31 -5.93 -9.45
CA THR A 165 19.41 -5.97 -8.47
C THR A 165 19.04 -6.84 -7.27
N ALA A 166 17.80 -6.73 -6.79
CA ALA A 166 17.28 -7.57 -5.72
C ALA A 166 17.29 -9.06 -6.08
N LEU A 167 17.07 -9.40 -7.36
CA LEU A 167 17.19 -10.76 -7.87
C LEU A 167 18.59 -11.33 -7.69
N SER A 168 19.64 -10.52 -7.90
CA SER A 168 21.03 -10.91 -7.63
C SER A 168 21.31 -10.98 -6.13
N SER A 169 20.84 -10.00 -5.34
CA SER A 169 20.98 -10.03 -3.89
C SER A 169 20.37 -11.28 -3.25
N ALA A 170 19.26 -11.78 -3.80
CA ALA A 170 18.58 -12.98 -3.32
C ALA A 170 19.44 -14.26 -3.43
N ASP A 171 20.54 -14.27 -4.19
CA ASP A 171 21.50 -15.39 -4.20
C ASP A 171 22.24 -15.55 -2.87
N GLY A 172 22.18 -14.54 -2.00
CA GLY A 172 22.65 -14.61 -0.61
C GLY A 172 21.79 -15.47 0.31
N ILE A 173 20.58 -15.88 -0.11
CA ILE A 173 19.69 -16.73 0.69
C ILE A 173 20.15 -18.19 0.57
N LYS A 174 21.02 -18.60 1.48
CA LYS A 174 21.65 -19.94 1.48
C LYS A 174 20.81 -21.04 2.13
N ASP A 175 19.90 -20.69 3.03
CA ASP A 175 19.09 -21.67 3.74
C ASP A 175 17.90 -22.14 2.86
N GLU A 176 17.64 -23.44 2.86
CA GLU A 176 16.42 -24.00 2.23
C GLU A 176 15.17 -23.53 2.98
N LYS A 177 15.19 -23.67 4.31
CA LYS A 177 14.16 -23.15 5.22
C LYS A 177 14.50 -21.73 5.65
N ALA A 178 13.90 -20.74 5.00
CA ALA A 178 14.19 -19.32 5.22
C ALA A 178 12.92 -18.50 5.44
N PHE A 179 13.01 -17.51 6.34
CA PHE A 179 12.05 -16.41 6.39
C PHE A 179 12.61 -15.24 5.59
N VAL A 180 11.91 -14.83 4.53
CA VAL A 180 12.37 -13.79 3.61
C VAL A 180 11.41 -12.61 3.69
N LEU A 181 11.95 -11.42 3.95
CA LEU A 181 11.23 -10.16 3.87
C LEU A 181 11.72 -9.37 2.65
N LEU A 182 10.77 -8.95 1.82
CA LEU A 182 10.99 -8.15 0.63
C LEU A 182 10.54 -6.71 0.85
N GLU A 183 11.46 -5.76 0.64
CA GLU A 183 11.23 -4.32 0.73
C GLU A 183 11.77 -3.69 -0.57
N ILE A 184 11.05 -3.88 -1.68
CA ILE A 184 11.58 -3.58 -3.03
C ILE A 184 10.45 -3.17 -3.99
N GLY A 185 10.82 -2.41 -5.03
CA GLY A 185 9.92 -2.00 -6.13
C GLY A 185 9.68 -0.49 -6.18
N GLY A 186 9.96 0.24 -5.09
CA GLY A 186 9.81 1.70 -5.04
C GLY A 186 10.69 2.40 -6.09
N ASN A 187 11.94 1.99 -6.23
CA ASN A 187 12.87 2.58 -7.21
C ASN A 187 12.47 2.29 -8.66
N ASP A 188 11.92 1.11 -8.97
CA ASP A 188 11.43 0.79 -10.31
C ASP A 188 10.32 1.77 -10.74
N ILE A 189 9.40 2.07 -9.81
CA ILE A 189 8.30 3.02 -10.04
C ILE A 189 8.83 4.46 -10.16
N LEU A 190 9.72 4.88 -9.25
CA LEU A 190 10.31 6.22 -9.28
C LEU A 190 11.16 6.47 -10.54
N ARG A 191 11.84 5.44 -11.04
CA ARG A 191 12.59 5.46 -12.30
C ARG A 191 11.72 5.21 -13.54
N ARG A 192 10.39 5.12 -13.37
CA ARG A 192 9.39 5.00 -14.44
C ARG A 192 9.60 3.78 -15.33
N PHE A 193 9.93 2.64 -14.74
CA PHE A 193 10.05 1.40 -15.50
C PHE A 193 8.71 1.05 -16.17
N PRO A 194 8.70 0.51 -17.41
CA PRO A 194 7.49 0.03 -18.04
C PRO A 194 6.80 -1.02 -17.17
N LEU A 195 5.46 -0.98 -17.09
CA LEU A 195 4.67 -1.91 -16.27
C LEU A 195 4.98 -3.39 -16.58
N ARG A 196 5.20 -3.69 -17.87
CA ARG A 196 5.57 -5.03 -18.32
C ARG A 196 6.91 -5.48 -17.69
N GLN A 197 7.92 -4.62 -17.74
CA GLN A 197 9.23 -4.91 -17.15
C GLN A 197 9.12 -5.07 -15.63
N PHE A 198 8.40 -4.17 -14.95
CA PHE A 198 8.14 -4.27 -13.51
C PHE A 198 7.53 -5.62 -13.13
N ARG A 199 6.51 -6.08 -13.88
CA ARG A 199 5.89 -7.40 -13.69
C ARG A 199 6.88 -8.53 -13.91
N GLU A 200 7.60 -8.52 -15.03
CA GLU A 200 8.54 -9.60 -15.39
C GLU A 200 9.67 -9.72 -14.37
N ASP A 201 10.23 -8.61 -13.91
CA ASP A 201 11.34 -8.61 -12.96
C ASP A 201 10.87 -8.98 -11.53
N MET A 202 9.71 -8.48 -11.10
CA MET A 202 9.08 -8.93 -9.86
C MET A 202 8.78 -10.43 -9.89
N GLU A 203 8.25 -10.94 -11.00
CA GLU A 203 7.96 -12.36 -11.14
C GLU A 203 9.22 -13.22 -11.09
N LYS A 204 10.32 -12.80 -11.72
CA LYS A 204 11.62 -13.49 -11.60
C LYS A 204 12.10 -13.53 -10.15
N LEU A 205 12.01 -12.42 -9.42
CA LEU A 205 12.39 -12.37 -8.01
C LEU A 205 11.54 -13.33 -7.18
N LEU A 206 10.21 -13.28 -7.32
CA LEU A 206 9.31 -14.14 -6.57
C LEU A 206 9.54 -15.63 -6.86
N LYS A 207 9.75 -16.02 -8.13
CA LYS A 207 10.14 -17.39 -8.49
C LYS A 207 11.40 -17.86 -7.78
N LYS A 208 12.39 -16.98 -7.59
CA LYS A 208 13.66 -17.31 -6.91
C LYS A 208 13.48 -17.46 -5.40
N VAL A 209 12.67 -16.61 -4.76
CA VAL A 209 12.57 -16.58 -3.28
C VAL A 209 11.46 -17.47 -2.72
N CYS A 210 10.39 -17.72 -3.47
CA CYS A 210 9.23 -18.51 -3.03
C CYS A 210 9.44 -20.01 -3.27
N LEU A 211 10.49 -20.57 -2.68
CA LEU A 211 10.79 -22.01 -2.72
C LEU A 211 10.07 -22.77 -1.59
N PRO A 212 9.84 -24.09 -1.73
CA PRO A 212 9.30 -24.91 -0.65
C PRO A 212 10.08 -24.74 0.66
N GLY A 213 9.36 -24.68 1.77
CA GLY A 213 9.96 -24.48 3.10
C GLY A 213 10.30 -23.02 3.44
N ARG A 214 10.14 -22.07 2.50
CA ARG A 214 10.31 -20.64 2.76
C ARG A 214 8.99 -19.96 3.08
N THR A 215 9.04 -19.01 4.01
CA THR A 215 7.95 -18.04 4.23
C THR A 215 8.41 -16.70 3.69
N VAL A 216 7.64 -16.14 2.75
CA VAL A 216 7.96 -14.86 2.11
C VAL A 216 6.92 -13.83 2.50
N VAL A 217 7.41 -12.71 3.04
CA VAL A 217 6.63 -11.52 3.37
C VAL A 217 7.13 -10.39 2.48
N MET A 218 6.24 -9.57 1.95
CA MET A 218 6.59 -8.41 1.14
C MET A 218 5.84 -7.18 1.63
N PHE A 219 6.49 -6.02 1.66
CA PHE A 219 5.78 -4.75 1.82
C PHE A 219 5.17 -4.33 0.48
N GLU A 220 3.88 -3.99 0.48
CA GLU A 220 3.28 -3.25 -0.64
C GLU A 220 3.86 -1.83 -0.63
N VAL A 221 4.52 -1.43 -1.71
CA VAL A 221 5.20 -0.14 -1.74
C VAL A 221 4.19 1.02 -1.83
N PRO A 222 4.47 2.18 -1.20
CA PRO A 222 3.67 3.38 -1.39
C PRO A 222 3.74 3.82 -2.86
N LEU A 223 2.61 4.28 -3.41
CA LEU A 223 2.51 4.58 -4.84
C LEU A 223 2.27 6.07 -5.09
N PRO A 224 2.92 6.68 -6.11
CA PRO A 224 2.51 7.99 -6.57
C PRO A 224 1.09 7.91 -7.18
N PRO A 225 0.40 9.05 -7.35
CA PRO A 225 -0.91 9.08 -7.99
C PRO A 225 -0.95 8.40 -9.36
N PHE A 226 -2.11 7.85 -9.73
CA PHE A 226 -2.38 7.21 -11.03
C PHE A 226 -1.52 5.99 -11.38
N SER A 227 -0.96 5.32 -10.36
CA SER A 227 -0.07 4.16 -10.50
C SER A 227 -0.74 2.84 -10.09
N SER A 228 -2.07 2.75 -10.21
CA SER A 228 -2.86 1.59 -9.76
C SER A 228 -2.48 0.28 -10.45
N ALA A 229 -1.96 0.33 -11.67
CA ALA A 229 -1.49 -0.85 -12.37
C ALA A 229 -0.32 -1.55 -11.65
N PHE A 230 0.60 -0.79 -11.04
CA PHE A 230 1.70 -1.34 -10.23
C PHE A 230 1.19 -1.99 -8.95
N CYS A 231 0.16 -1.41 -8.31
CA CYS A 231 -0.53 -2.03 -7.18
C CYS A 231 -1.14 -3.37 -7.58
N SER A 232 -1.83 -3.42 -8.72
CA SER A 232 -2.44 -4.63 -9.25
C SER A 232 -1.41 -5.74 -9.47
N VAL A 233 -0.26 -5.41 -10.06
CA VAL A 233 0.83 -6.38 -10.28
C VAL A 233 1.36 -6.93 -8.96
N GLN A 234 1.61 -6.07 -7.97
CA GLN A 234 2.09 -6.52 -6.66
C GLN A 234 1.13 -7.50 -6.00
N ARG A 235 -0.16 -7.14 -5.92
CA ARG A 235 -1.21 -7.96 -5.30
C ARG A 235 -1.42 -9.28 -6.03
N GLU A 236 -1.47 -9.25 -7.37
CA GLU A 236 -1.67 -10.45 -8.20
C GLU A 236 -0.50 -11.42 -8.06
N LEU A 237 0.74 -10.93 -8.18
CA LEU A 237 1.92 -11.78 -8.08
C LEU A 237 2.11 -12.31 -6.66
N CYS A 238 1.87 -11.50 -5.62
CA CYS A 238 1.91 -11.98 -4.24
C CYS A 238 0.90 -13.10 -4.01
N LYS A 239 -0.34 -12.94 -4.52
CA LYS A 239 -1.35 -14.01 -4.48
C LYS A 239 -0.91 -15.26 -5.25
N LYS A 240 -0.34 -15.10 -6.45
CA LYS A 240 0.14 -16.20 -7.30
C LYS A 240 1.24 -17.04 -6.62
N TYR A 241 2.15 -16.40 -5.91
CA TYR A 241 3.30 -17.04 -5.27
C TYR A 241 3.11 -17.33 -3.77
N GLY A 242 1.93 -17.05 -3.21
CA GLY A 242 1.65 -17.29 -1.79
C GLY A 242 2.44 -16.37 -0.84
N VAL A 243 2.80 -15.16 -1.30
CA VAL A 243 3.53 -14.17 -0.52
C VAL A 243 2.57 -13.41 0.40
N TYR A 244 2.93 -13.28 1.67
CA TYR A 244 2.18 -12.45 2.62
C TYR A 244 2.49 -10.97 2.36
N LEU A 245 1.55 -10.29 1.71
CA LEU A 245 1.69 -8.87 1.37
C LEU A 245 1.24 -7.98 2.54
N VAL A 246 2.18 -7.26 3.14
CA VAL A 246 1.92 -6.27 4.18
C VAL A 246 1.38 -4.98 3.55
N PRO A 247 0.24 -4.45 4.02
CA PRO A 247 -0.40 -3.30 3.41
C PRO A 247 0.50 -2.05 3.37
N ARG A 248 0.46 -1.30 2.27
CA ARG A 248 1.28 -0.09 2.10
C ARG A 248 1.04 0.98 3.16
N ARG A 249 -0.14 1.02 3.79
CA ARG A 249 -0.45 1.93 4.92
C ARG A 249 0.42 1.65 6.13
N VAL A 250 0.75 0.37 6.36
CA VAL A 250 1.54 -0.10 7.50
C VAL A 250 2.99 0.24 7.25
N PHE A 251 3.49 -0.09 6.05
CA PHE A 251 4.83 0.28 5.64
C PHE A 251 5.05 1.81 5.61
N SER A 252 4.09 2.56 5.05
CA SER A 252 4.06 4.02 5.11
C SER A 252 4.09 4.53 6.55
N GLY A 253 3.41 3.85 7.48
CA GLY A 253 3.46 4.19 8.89
C GLY A 253 4.84 4.02 9.53
N PHE A 254 5.71 3.17 8.98
CA PHE A 254 7.06 2.95 9.51
C PHE A 254 8.07 3.99 9.03
N ILE A 255 7.93 4.48 7.79
CA ILE A 255 9.01 5.21 7.10
C ILE A 255 8.79 6.73 7.02
N THR A 256 7.84 7.26 7.79
CA THR A 256 7.30 8.61 7.58
C THR A 256 7.03 9.34 8.89
N GLY A 257 6.84 10.66 8.82
CA GLY A 257 6.77 11.51 10.01
C GLY A 257 8.14 11.69 10.67
N ASP A 258 8.17 11.54 11.99
CA ASP A 258 9.33 11.59 12.87
C ASP A 258 10.34 10.44 12.64
N ALA A 259 9.92 9.38 11.94
CA ALA A 259 10.78 8.28 11.53
C ALA A 259 11.85 8.67 10.49
N ARG A 260 11.77 9.86 9.90
CA ARG A 260 12.73 10.31 8.87
C ARG A 260 13.91 11.06 9.47
N SER A 261 15.06 10.94 8.83
CA SER A 261 16.24 11.74 9.11
C SER A 261 16.03 13.20 8.69
N ALA A 262 17.00 14.05 9.01
CA ALA A 262 16.97 15.48 8.67
C ALA A 262 16.90 15.74 7.14
N ASP A 263 17.39 14.81 6.31
CA ASP A 263 17.30 14.92 4.84
C ASP A 263 15.90 14.59 4.29
N GLY A 264 15.01 14.03 5.12
CA GLY A 264 13.64 13.69 4.76
C GLY A 264 13.50 12.51 3.77
N LEU A 265 14.60 11.85 3.40
CA LEU A 265 14.67 10.73 2.47
C LEU A 265 14.96 9.41 3.20
N HIS A 266 15.86 9.43 4.18
CA HIS A 266 16.29 8.25 4.93
C HIS A 266 15.58 8.14 6.29
N LEU A 267 15.76 7.00 6.98
CA LEU A 267 15.29 6.82 8.34
C LEU A 267 16.23 7.51 9.33
N SER A 268 15.68 8.06 10.40
CA SER A 268 16.44 8.41 11.61
C SER A 268 16.68 7.16 12.46
N ASN A 269 17.57 7.23 13.46
CA ASN A 269 17.68 6.20 14.51
C ASN A 269 16.32 5.79 15.07
N TYR A 270 15.48 6.77 15.43
CA TYR A 270 14.13 6.51 15.91
C TYR A 270 13.28 5.79 14.85
N GLY A 271 13.41 6.18 13.57
CA GLY A 271 12.76 5.48 12.47
C GLY A 271 13.22 4.03 12.30
N HIS A 272 14.52 3.75 12.48
CA HIS A 272 15.04 2.39 12.47
C HIS A 272 14.50 1.55 13.64
N GLU A 273 14.42 2.11 14.85
CA GLU A 273 13.79 1.42 15.99
C GLU A 273 12.30 1.16 15.76
N ARG A 274 11.56 2.17 15.29
CA ARG A 274 10.14 2.05 14.95
C ARG A 274 9.90 0.99 13.88
N MET A 275 10.73 0.97 12.83
CA MET A 275 10.64 -0.03 11.77
C MET A 275 10.96 -1.44 12.29
N ALA A 276 11.98 -1.58 13.15
CA ALA A 276 12.33 -2.86 13.77
C ALA A 276 11.17 -3.44 14.59
N ASP A 277 10.57 -2.62 15.46
CA ASP A 277 9.44 -3.03 16.31
C ASP A 277 8.18 -3.34 15.47
N GLY A 278 7.92 -2.53 14.45
CA GLY A 278 6.81 -2.72 13.52
C GLY A 278 6.94 -4.02 12.73
N VAL A 279 8.11 -4.26 12.13
CA VAL A 279 8.41 -5.50 11.41
C VAL A 279 8.33 -6.70 12.34
N TRP A 280 8.94 -6.63 13.53
CA TRP A 280 8.93 -7.73 14.48
C TRP A 280 7.52 -8.13 14.89
N ASN A 281 6.64 -7.16 15.16
CA ASN A 281 5.24 -7.45 15.49
C ASN A 281 4.48 -8.17 14.38
N ILE A 282 4.88 -7.98 13.12
CA ILE A 282 4.31 -8.69 11.97
C ILE A 282 4.88 -10.11 11.90
N VAL A 283 6.20 -10.27 12.02
CA VAL A 283 6.88 -11.54 11.68
C VAL A 283 7.12 -12.50 12.86
N LYS A 284 7.00 -12.04 14.12
CA LYS A 284 7.39 -12.80 15.33
C LYS A 284 6.81 -14.20 15.43
N GLU A 285 5.56 -14.41 14.98
CA GLU A 285 4.92 -15.73 15.01
C GLU A 285 5.69 -16.75 14.16
N GLY A 286 6.28 -16.32 13.03
CA GLY A 286 7.16 -17.16 12.21
C GLY A 286 8.38 -17.69 12.97
N PHE A 287 8.76 -17.08 14.09
CA PHE A 287 9.90 -17.47 14.91
C PHE A 287 9.49 -18.11 16.25
N ALA A 288 8.20 -18.28 16.52
CA ALA A 288 7.69 -18.75 17.81
C ALA A 288 8.03 -20.22 18.13
N GLY A 289 8.28 -21.05 17.10
CA GLY A 289 8.63 -22.47 17.25
C GLY A 289 10.12 -22.74 17.47
N ARG A 290 10.92 -21.71 17.72
CA ARG A 290 12.36 -21.84 17.96
C ARG A 290 12.59 -22.51 19.31
N LYS A 291 13.30 -23.64 19.31
CA LYS A 291 13.81 -24.29 20.52
C LYS A 291 15.13 -23.66 20.93
#